data_AF-A0A2V9SRU2-F1
#
_entry.id   AF-A0A2V9SRU2-F1
#
_cell.length_a   1.000
_cell.length_b   1.000
_cell.length_c   1.000
_cell.angle_alpha   90.00
_cell.angle_beta   90.00
_cell.angle_gamma   90.00
#
_symmetry.space_group_name_H-M   'P 1'
#
loop_
_entity.id
_entity.type
_entity.pdbx_description
1 polymer ?
#
loop_
_entity_poly.entity_id
_entity_poly.type
_entity_poly.pdbx_seq_one_letter_code
_entity_poly.pdbx_strand_id
1 'polypeptide(L)'
;MPGLFPGRVVEVSNPDSILRNRVAQAEIKSMFEQGLRELTGESSIPAAWAKFVEPADVVGIKINPSGAPACCSSPEIVRELVGGVQSVGVPANNIVVYDRYAYEIDVGSYQALVPPGVRVVGIQDAFTGLAGYDMNIYCQANFFGEWETRSYMASIVAHGVTKIINVPTMKDHSASGVTGCLKNLAYGTFNNVARSHRAPYSFTDPLISVMCSVEPLRSKAVLHIMDGMRQVWHGGPLTQVQDFIYPAGTLYFGTDPVAIDTLELEAIELKRRQEGAPSVWQHDPASITLNYLEFFHNPTKNLFYRRPGHIAAAGKLGLGVADLKQIDHRRIT
;
A
#
# COMPACT_ATOMS: atom_id res chain seq x y z
N MET A 1 0.00 11.12 -8.32
CA MET A 1 1.41 10.87 -7.89
C MET A 1 2.42 11.54 -8.84
N PRO A 2 3.49 12.19 -8.35
CA PRO A 2 3.88 12.29 -6.93
C PRO A 2 3.14 13.39 -6.14
N GLY A 3 2.14 14.04 -6.74
CA GLY A 3 1.27 14.99 -6.04
C GLY A 3 1.98 16.27 -5.60
N LEU A 4 1.52 16.88 -4.51
CA LEU A 4 1.91 18.23 -4.08
C LEU A 4 3.32 18.34 -3.47
N PHE A 5 3.82 17.26 -2.87
CA PHE A 5 5.06 17.23 -2.08
C PHE A 5 6.00 16.11 -2.58
N PRO A 6 6.49 16.17 -3.83
CA PRO A 6 7.38 15.15 -4.37
C PRO A 6 8.65 15.00 -3.52
N GLY A 7 9.06 13.77 -3.25
CA GLY A 7 10.25 13.46 -2.44
C GLY A 7 10.15 13.77 -0.95
N ARG A 8 9.07 14.36 -0.45
CA ARG A 8 8.88 14.60 1.00
C ARG A 8 8.08 13.49 1.63
N VAL A 9 8.60 12.95 2.72
CA VAL A 9 7.92 11.95 3.55
C VAL A 9 8.05 12.31 5.02
N VAL A 10 6.94 12.29 5.74
CA VAL A 10 6.90 12.46 7.19
C VAL A 10 6.64 11.10 7.85
N GLU A 11 7.61 10.61 8.60
CA GLU A 11 7.48 9.46 9.48
C GLU A 11 7.10 9.94 10.88
N VAL A 12 5.99 9.44 11.40
CA VAL A 12 5.56 9.66 12.78
C VAL A 12 5.63 8.32 13.49
N SER A 13 6.39 8.24 14.58
CA SER A 13 6.46 7.06 15.44
C SER A 13 5.83 7.37 16.79
N ASN A 14 5.07 6.44 17.34
CA ASN A 14 4.58 6.53 18.71
C ASN A 14 4.56 5.13 19.34
N PRO A 15 5.40 4.83 20.35
CA PRO A 15 5.47 3.50 20.95
C PRO A 15 4.16 3.09 21.64
N ASP A 16 3.34 4.05 22.08
CA ASP A 16 2.04 3.81 22.74
C ASP A 16 0.91 3.55 21.73
N SER A 17 1.18 3.69 20.43
CA SER A 17 0.21 3.42 19.36
C SER A 17 -0.23 1.96 19.28
N ILE A 18 0.48 1.04 19.95
CA ILE A 18 0.14 -0.38 20.04
C ILE A 18 0.08 -0.80 21.50
N LEU A 19 -1.14 -0.96 22.01
CA LEU A 19 -1.40 -1.41 23.38
C LEU A 19 -1.99 -2.83 23.37
N ARG A 20 -1.33 -3.77 24.06
CA ARG A 20 -1.79 -5.18 24.18
C ARG A 20 -2.13 -5.80 22.81
N ASN A 21 -1.23 -5.60 21.84
CA ASN A 21 -1.34 -6.06 20.46
C ASN A 21 -2.54 -5.47 19.67
N ARG A 22 -3.08 -4.33 20.11
CA ARG A 22 -4.12 -3.58 19.41
C ARG A 22 -3.65 -2.16 19.13
N VAL A 23 -4.05 -1.63 17.98
CA VAL A 23 -3.77 -0.25 17.62
C VAL A 23 -4.64 0.67 18.49
N ALA A 24 -4.03 1.68 19.10
CA ALA A 24 -4.69 2.60 20.02
C ALA A 24 -5.26 3.81 19.27
N GLN A 25 -6.59 3.91 19.17
CA GLN A 25 -7.25 4.97 18.38
C GLN A 25 -6.77 6.39 18.72
N ALA A 26 -6.67 6.71 20.00
CA ALA A 26 -6.32 8.05 20.46
C ALA A 26 -4.93 8.47 19.97
N GLU A 27 -3.99 7.53 19.97
CA GLU A 27 -2.64 7.76 19.50
C GLU A 27 -2.60 7.95 17.98
N ILE A 28 -3.38 7.17 17.22
CA ILE A 28 -3.48 7.35 15.76
C ILE A 28 -3.98 8.74 15.40
N LYS A 29 -4.99 9.26 16.10
CA LYS A 29 -5.46 10.63 15.89
C LYS A 29 -4.33 11.64 16.07
N SER A 30 -3.58 11.56 17.17
CA SER A 30 -2.44 12.45 17.43
C SER A 30 -1.36 12.34 16.35
N MET A 31 -1.03 11.11 15.91
CA MET A 31 -0.05 10.89 14.86
C MET A 31 -0.49 11.49 13.51
N PHE A 32 -1.78 11.40 13.17
CA PHE A 32 -2.36 12.05 12.00
C PHE A 32 -2.24 13.56 12.04
N GLU A 33 -2.56 14.18 13.18
CA GLU A 33 -2.47 15.62 13.34
C GLU A 33 -1.04 16.12 13.16
N GLN A 34 -0.06 15.42 13.74
CA GLN A 34 1.35 15.74 13.62
C GLN A 34 1.86 15.54 12.18
N GLY A 35 1.57 14.37 11.60
CA GLY A 35 2.03 14.01 10.26
C GLY A 35 1.49 14.92 9.16
N LEU A 36 0.20 15.27 9.22
CA LEU A 36 -0.41 16.16 8.23
C LEU A 36 0.04 17.60 8.37
N ARG A 37 0.21 18.12 9.60
CA ARG A 37 0.75 19.47 9.82
C ARG A 37 2.17 19.59 9.28
N GLU A 38 3.03 18.63 9.60
CA GLU A 38 4.42 18.63 9.12
C GLU A 38 4.48 18.49 7.58
N LEU A 39 3.68 17.59 7.01
CA LEU A 39 3.68 17.37 5.56
C LEU A 39 3.23 18.62 4.79
N THR A 40 2.17 19.28 5.27
CA THR A 40 1.49 20.36 4.54
C THR A 40 1.97 21.76 4.91
N GLY A 41 2.56 21.93 6.10
CA GLY A 41 2.89 23.23 6.69
C GLY A 41 1.68 24.01 7.23
N GLU A 42 0.47 23.43 7.20
CA GLU A 42 -0.75 24.09 7.66
C GLU A 42 -0.87 24.04 9.19
N SER A 43 -1.39 25.10 9.80
CA SER A 43 -1.62 25.16 11.25
C SER A 43 -2.90 24.43 11.67
N SER A 44 -3.90 24.38 10.78
CA SER A 44 -5.19 23.73 11.03
C SER A 44 -5.31 22.41 10.28
N ILE A 45 -5.86 21.39 10.95
CA ILE A 45 -6.08 20.07 10.36
C ILE A 45 -7.07 20.10 9.19
N PRO A 46 -8.21 20.84 9.25
CA PRO A 46 -9.08 20.97 8.09
C PRO A 46 -8.38 21.61 6.88
N ALA A 47 -7.51 22.62 7.07
CA ALA A 47 -6.76 23.21 5.97
C ALA A 47 -5.73 22.23 5.37
N ALA A 48 -5.09 21.40 6.20
CA ALA A 48 -4.21 20.34 5.73
C ALA A 48 -4.96 19.34 4.83
N TRP A 49 -6.15 18.89 5.26
CA TRP A 49 -7.00 18.00 4.47
C TRP A 49 -7.50 18.63 3.17
N ALA A 50 -7.87 19.92 3.21
CA ALA A 50 -8.35 20.67 2.05
C ALA A 50 -7.30 20.81 0.93
N LYS A 51 -6.02 20.49 1.16
CA LYS A 51 -5.03 20.38 0.08
C LYS A 51 -5.24 19.16 -0.82
N PHE A 52 -5.89 18.11 -0.33
CA PHE A 52 -5.98 16.82 -1.03
C PHE A 52 -7.37 16.50 -1.55
N VAL A 53 -8.41 16.98 -0.87
CA VAL A 53 -9.82 16.69 -1.17
C VAL A 53 -10.67 17.95 -1.02
N GLU A 54 -11.78 18.01 -1.74
CA GLU A 54 -12.78 19.09 -1.68
C GLU A 54 -14.21 18.52 -1.50
N PRO A 55 -15.20 19.32 -1.04
CA PRO A 55 -16.53 18.80 -0.69
C PRO A 55 -17.25 18.00 -1.79
N ALA A 56 -16.97 18.32 -3.06
CA ALA A 56 -17.59 17.67 -4.22
C ALA A 56 -16.95 16.32 -4.59
N ASP A 57 -15.80 15.98 -4.00
CA ASP A 57 -15.08 14.75 -4.32
C ASP A 57 -15.86 13.48 -3.94
N VAL A 58 -15.59 12.42 -4.69
CA VAL A 58 -15.85 11.03 -4.30
C VAL A 58 -14.50 10.40 -3.99
N VAL A 59 -14.22 10.18 -2.70
CA VAL A 59 -12.89 9.82 -2.20
C VAL A 59 -12.80 8.31 -2.02
N GLY A 60 -11.91 7.68 -2.79
CA GLY A 60 -11.52 6.29 -2.61
C GLY A 60 -10.42 6.15 -1.56
N ILE A 61 -10.66 5.37 -0.51
CA ILE A 61 -9.64 4.95 0.46
C ILE A 61 -9.20 3.54 0.06
N LYS A 62 -8.01 3.43 -0.53
CA LYS A 62 -7.45 2.16 -1.00
C LYS A 62 -6.70 1.46 0.13
N ILE A 63 -7.36 0.54 0.82
CA ILE A 63 -6.77 -0.25 1.92
C ILE A 63 -5.91 -1.40 1.38
N ASN A 64 -5.26 -2.15 2.28
CA ASN A 64 -4.59 -3.41 2.03
C ASN A 64 -5.09 -4.45 3.05
N PRO A 65 -6.09 -5.28 2.70
CA PRO A 65 -6.65 -6.29 3.58
C PRO A 65 -5.87 -7.62 3.54
N SER A 66 -4.96 -7.78 2.58
CA SER A 66 -4.22 -9.04 2.37
C SER A 66 -3.29 -9.31 3.55
N GLY A 67 -3.53 -10.40 4.27
CA GLY A 67 -2.81 -10.73 5.51
C GLY A 67 -3.63 -10.43 6.79
N ALA A 68 -4.88 -9.98 6.64
CA ALA A 68 -5.79 -9.83 7.76
C ALA A 68 -5.98 -11.15 8.55
N PRO A 69 -6.16 -11.08 9.88
CA PRO A 69 -6.14 -9.86 10.70
C PRO A 69 -4.71 -9.43 11.13
N ALA A 70 -3.70 -10.25 10.86
CA ALA A 70 -2.36 -10.07 11.41
C ALA A 70 -1.57 -8.90 10.78
N CYS A 71 -1.73 -8.67 9.48
CA CYS A 71 -1.12 -7.57 8.75
C CYS A 71 -2.10 -7.06 7.69
N CYS A 72 -2.90 -6.07 8.07
CA CYS A 72 -3.84 -5.36 7.20
C CYS A 72 -3.89 -3.89 7.60
N SER A 73 -4.37 -3.02 6.73
CA SER A 73 -4.52 -1.59 7.05
C SER A 73 -5.42 -1.44 8.28
N SER A 74 -4.88 -0.85 9.34
CA SER A 74 -5.55 -0.81 10.63
C SER A 74 -6.88 -0.05 10.53
N PRO A 75 -8.02 -0.61 10.97
CA PRO A 75 -9.31 0.07 10.95
C PRO A 75 -9.30 1.42 11.70
N GLU A 76 -8.43 1.57 12.70
CA GLU A 76 -8.19 2.82 13.42
C GLU A 76 -7.73 3.96 12.49
N ILE A 77 -6.80 3.65 11.57
CA ILE A 77 -6.27 4.58 10.57
C ILE A 77 -7.36 4.90 9.54
N VAL A 78 -8.13 3.89 9.12
CA VAL A 78 -9.26 4.10 8.19
C VAL A 78 -10.32 5.02 8.80
N ARG A 79 -10.59 4.90 10.11
CA ARG A 79 -11.52 5.80 10.81
C ARG A 79 -11.02 7.24 10.88
N GLU A 80 -9.72 7.46 11.14
CA GLU A 80 -9.14 8.82 11.09
C GLU A 80 -9.16 9.42 9.68
N LEU A 81 -8.91 8.61 8.63
CA LEU A 81 -9.04 9.04 7.24
C LEU A 81 -10.46 9.49 6.91
N VAL A 82 -11.47 8.70 7.29
CA VAL A 82 -12.88 9.04 7.08
C VAL A 82 -13.22 10.35 7.78
N GLY A 83 -12.87 10.48 9.07
CA GLY A 83 -13.12 11.70 9.84
C GLY A 83 -12.42 12.92 9.25
N GLY A 84 -11.18 12.77 8.80
CA GLY A 84 -10.41 13.80 8.12
C GLY A 84 -11.05 14.27 6.82
N VAL A 85 -11.45 13.34 5.96
CA VAL A 85 -12.14 13.65 4.69
C VAL A 85 -13.49 14.33 4.95
N GLN A 86 -14.27 13.85 5.92
CA GLN A 86 -15.53 14.48 6.31
C GLN A 86 -15.35 15.89 6.89
N SER A 87 -14.21 16.18 7.54
CA SER A 87 -13.92 17.50 8.10
C SER A 87 -13.83 18.61 7.06
N VAL A 88 -13.60 18.25 5.78
CA VAL A 88 -13.60 19.18 4.64
C VAL A 88 -15.00 19.32 4.02
N GLY A 89 -15.99 18.56 4.50
CA GLY A 89 -17.37 18.61 4.01
C GLY A 89 -17.74 17.54 2.98
N VAL A 90 -16.88 16.55 2.74
CA VAL A 90 -17.20 15.40 1.89
C VAL A 90 -18.27 14.52 2.59
N PRO A 91 -19.42 14.24 1.95
CA PRO A 91 -20.45 13.38 2.53
C PRO A 91 -19.95 11.95 2.77
N ALA A 92 -20.41 11.29 3.83
CA ALA A 92 -19.99 9.90 4.13
C ALA A 92 -20.21 8.93 2.95
N ASN A 93 -21.33 9.08 2.23
CA ASN A 93 -21.67 8.25 1.07
C ASN A 93 -20.76 8.50 -0.17
N ASN A 94 -20.04 9.62 -0.17
CA ASN A 94 -19.00 9.91 -1.17
C ASN A 94 -17.65 9.31 -0.79
N ILE A 95 -17.50 8.69 0.37
CA ILE A 95 -16.28 8.00 0.78
C ILE A 95 -16.44 6.51 0.49
N VAL A 96 -15.45 5.93 -0.20
CA VAL A 96 -15.44 4.51 -0.56
C VAL A 96 -14.17 3.85 -0.07
N VAL A 97 -14.28 2.99 0.92
CA VAL A 97 -13.19 2.08 1.31
C VAL A 97 -13.21 0.91 0.34
N TYR A 98 -12.11 0.66 -0.35
CA TYR A 98 -12.07 -0.37 -1.38
C TYR A 98 -10.76 -1.13 -1.44
N ASP A 99 -10.86 -2.38 -1.89
CA ASP A 99 -9.76 -3.23 -2.30
C ASP A 99 -10.23 -4.17 -3.42
N ARG A 100 -9.33 -5.02 -3.91
CA ARG A 100 -9.60 -5.93 -5.00
C ARG A 100 -10.56 -7.05 -4.60
N TYR A 101 -10.34 -7.70 -3.47
CA TYR A 101 -11.10 -8.92 -3.13
C TYR A 101 -12.06 -8.68 -1.98
N ALA A 102 -13.36 -8.87 -2.22
CA ALA A 102 -14.40 -8.71 -1.19
C ALA A 102 -14.13 -9.60 0.03
N TYR A 103 -13.72 -10.86 -0.18
CA TYR A 103 -13.45 -11.78 0.92
C TYR A 103 -12.30 -11.33 1.84
N GLU A 104 -11.26 -10.68 1.32
CA GLU A 104 -10.16 -10.18 2.17
C GLU A 104 -10.64 -9.02 3.04
N ILE A 105 -11.51 -8.17 2.48
CA ILE A 105 -12.18 -7.10 3.22
C ILE A 105 -13.06 -7.68 4.34
N ASP A 106 -13.81 -8.74 4.06
CA ASP A 106 -14.66 -9.43 5.03
C ASP A 106 -13.84 -10.02 6.19
N VAL A 107 -12.70 -10.66 5.89
CA VAL A 107 -11.77 -11.19 6.91
C VAL A 107 -11.22 -10.06 7.80
N GLY A 108 -10.93 -8.90 7.21
CA GLY A 108 -10.56 -7.67 7.94
C GLY A 108 -11.73 -7.00 8.68
N SER A 109 -12.96 -7.47 8.47
CA SER A 109 -14.19 -6.93 9.07
C SER A 109 -14.44 -5.44 8.80
N TYR A 110 -13.94 -4.90 7.68
CA TYR A 110 -14.03 -3.45 7.42
C TYR A 110 -15.47 -2.96 7.34
N GLN A 111 -16.42 -3.76 6.85
CA GLN A 111 -17.85 -3.39 6.80
C GLN A 111 -18.42 -3.04 8.18
N ALA A 112 -17.93 -3.70 9.23
CA ALA A 112 -18.37 -3.46 10.61
C ALA A 112 -17.54 -2.38 11.32
N LEU A 113 -16.33 -2.11 10.85
CA LEU A 113 -15.36 -1.25 11.53
C LEU A 113 -15.23 0.16 10.93
N VAL A 114 -15.77 0.40 9.74
CA VAL A 114 -15.85 1.74 9.16
C VAL A 114 -17.08 2.51 9.68
N PRO A 115 -17.05 3.85 9.72
CA PRO A 115 -18.19 4.64 10.17
C PRO A 115 -19.45 4.45 9.31
N PRO A 116 -20.66 4.62 9.88
CA PRO A 116 -21.91 4.51 9.14
C PRO A 116 -21.97 5.45 7.92
N GLY A 117 -22.56 4.95 6.83
CA GLY A 117 -22.74 5.71 5.59
C GLY A 117 -21.53 5.68 4.65
N VAL A 118 -20.36 5.22 5.09
CA VAL A 118 -19.21 4.96 4.22
C VAL A 118 -19.48 3.70 3.38
N ARG A 119 -19.15 3.75 2.09
CA ARG A 119 -19.28 2.59 1.20
C ARG A 119 -18.04 1.69 1.34
N VAL A 120 -18.26 0.38 1.37
CA VAL A 120 -17.18 -0.62 1.34
C VAL A 120 -17.34 -1.48 0.09
N VAL A 121 -16.30 -1.55 -0.74
CA VAL A 121 -16.37 -2.19 -2.06
C VAL A 121 -15.19 -3.13 -2.28
N GLY A 122 -15.49 -4.41 -2.49
CA GLY A 122 -14.57 -5.35 -3.13
C GLY A 122 -14.78 -5.31 -4.64
N ILE A 123 -13.71 -5.13 -5.43
CA ILE A 123 -13.81 -5.06 -6.90
C ILE A 123 -14.20 -6.43 -7.49
N GLN A 124 -13.79 -7.51 -6.84
CA GLN A 124 -14.03 -8.90 -7.22
C GLN A 124 -14.72 -9.64 -6.06
N ASP A 125 -15.91 -10.17 -6.32
CA ASP A 125 -16.63 -11.08 -5.41
C ASP A 125 -16.05 -12.51 -5.45
N ALA A 126 -15.41 -12.90 -6.57
CA ALA A 126 -14.75 -14.18 -6.75
C ALA A 126 -13.48 -14.03 -7.62
N PHE A 127 -12.58 -15.02 -7.59
CA PHE A 127 -11.30 -15.02 -8.33
C PHE A 127 -11.43 -14.87 -9.86
N THR A 128 -12.65 -14.95 -10.39
CA THR A 128 -12.98 -14.85 -11.82
C THR A 128 -14.20 -13.97 -12.02
N GLY A 129 -13.99 -12.72 -12.41
CA GLY A 129 -15.06 -11.78 -12.73
C GLY A 129 -14.52 -10.54 -13.43
N LEU A 130 -15.04 -10.23 -14.62
CA LEU A 130 -14.69 -9.00 -15.36
C LEU A 130 -15.60 -7.82 -14.99
N ALA A 131 -16.72 -8.05 -14.29
CA ALA A 131 -17.74 -7.04 -14.03
C ALA A 131 -17.22 -5.80 -13.28
N GLY A 132 -16.20 -5.97 -12.43
CA GLY A 132 -15.57 -4.87 -11.69
C GLY A 132 -14.54 -4.04 -12.47
N TYR A 133 -14.30 -4.33 -13.76
CA TYR A 133 -13.20 -3.76 -14.54
C TYR A 133 -13.66 -3.11 -15.85
N ASP A 134 -12.98 -2.02 -16.22
CA ASP A 134 -13.15 -1.37 -17.51
C ASP A 134 -12.20 -1.99 -18.54
N MET A 135 -12.78 -2.58 -19.59
CA MET A 135 -12.02 -3.25 -20.64
C MET A 135 -11.28 -2.30 -21.59
N ASN A 136 -11.59 -1.00 -21.57
CA ASN A 136 -10.96 0.02 -22.41
C ASN A 136 -9.73 0.65 -21.74
N ILE A 137 -9.58 0.51 -20.42
CA ILE A 137 -8.47 1.08 -19.66
C ILE A 137 -7.62 -0.05 -19.11
N TYR A 138 -6.44 -0.25 -19.67
CA TYR A 138 -5.59 -1.38 -19.31
C TYR A 138 -4.10 -1.07 -19.35
N CYS A 139 -3.34 -1.84 -18.57
CA CYS A 139 -1.90 -2.00 -18.71
C CYS A 139 -1.63 -3.29 -19.49
N GLN A 140 -0.95 -3.21 -20.62
CA GLN A 140 -0.58 -4.38 -21.42
C GLN A 140 0.87 -4.77 -21.19
N ALA A 141 1.10 -6.06 -20.92
CA ALA A 141 2.42 -6.64 -20.80
C ALA A 141 2.36 -8.11 -21.24
N ASN A 142 3.23 -8.46 -22.18
CA ASN A 142 3.39 -9.81 -22.67
C ASN A 142 4.63 -10.43 -22.01
N PHE A 143 4.42 -11.48 -21.25
CA PHE A 143 5.52 -12.20 -20.58
C PHE A 143 5.89 -13.48 -21.30
N PHE A 144 4.89 -14.23 -21.79
CA PHE A 144 5.08 -15.61 -22.28
C PHE A 144 4.28 -15.94 -23.53
N GLY A 145 3.80 -14.95 -24.28
CA GLY A 145 2.91 -15.17 -25.42
C GLY A 145 1.50 -15.61 -25.00
N GLU A 146 1.08 -15.30 -23.77
CA GLU A 146 -0.28 -15.60 -23.30
C GLU A 146 -1.36 -14.92 -24.17
N TRP A 147 -2.52 -15.57 -24.28
CA TRP A 147 -3.64 -15.04 -25.05
C TRP A 147 -4.14 -13.68 -24.53
N GLU A 148 -4.25 -13.52 -23.21
CA GLU A 148 -4.64 -12.26 -22.58
C GLU A 148 -3.44 -11.60 -21.88
N THR A 149 -2.89 -10.58 -22.54
CA THR A 149 -1.73 -9.80 -22.07
C THR A 149 -2.13 -8.53 -21.31
N ARG A 150 -3.43 -8.20 -21.25
CA ARG A 150 -3.95 -6.98 -20.63
C ARG A 150 -4.36 -7.22 -19.18
N SER A 151 -4.04 -6.23 -18.36
CA SER A 151 -4.56 -6.03 -17.02
C SER A 151 -5.49 -4.85 -17.06
N TYR A 152 -6.77 -5.06 -16.82
CA TYR A 152 -7.81 -4.04 -16.88
C TYR A 152 -7.93 -3.30 -15.56
N MET A 153 -8.22 -2.00 -15.62
CA MET A 153 -8.37 -1.13 -14.46
C MET A 153 -9.76 -1.29 -13.83
N ALA A 154 -9.83 -1.29 -12.50
CA ALA A 154 -11.09 -1.37 -11.79
C ALA A 154 -12.02 -0.18 -12.15
N SER A 155 -13.29 -0.48 -12.42
CA SER A 155 -14.29 0.52 -12.84
C SER A 155 -14.49 1.61 -11.79
N ILE A 156 -14.33 1.29 -10.50
CA ILE A 156 -14.36 2.29 -9.42
C ILE A 156 -13.24 3.32 -9.56
N VAL A 157 -12.03 2.92 -9.97
CA VAL A 157 -10.92 3.83 -10.21
C VAL A 157 -11.08 4.57 -11.54
N ALA A 158 -11.57 3.89 -12.58
CA ALA A 158 -11.84 4.51 -13.87
C ALA A 158 -12.88 5.65 -13.75
N HIS A 159 -14.03 5.37 -13.11
CA HIS A 159 -15.22 6.21 -13.18
C HIS A 159 -15.82 6.60 -11.83
N GLY A 160 -15.61 5.79 -10.79
CA GLY A 160 -16.34 5.92 -9.53
C GLY A 160 -15.79 6.96 -8.55
N VAL A 161 -14.47 7.10 -8.46
CA VAL A 161 -13.79 8.03 -7.52
C VAL A 161 -13.11 9.17 -8.26
N THR A 162 -13.03 10.33 -7.62
CA THR A 162 -12.33 11.53 -8.12
C THR A 162 -10.94 11.67 -7.50
N LYS A 163 -10.76 11.20 -6.26
CA LYS A 163 -9.49 11.19 -5.51
C LYS A 163 -9.26 9.82 -4.88
N ILE A 164 -8.00 9.43 -4.76
CA ILE A 164 -7.57 8.21 -4.07
C ILE A 164 -6.58 8.58 -2.97
N ILE A 165 -6.91 8.17 -1.75
CA ILE A 165 -5.99 8.13 -0.61
C ILE A 165 -5.57 6.67 -0.42
N ASN A 166 -4.28 6.40 -0.55
CA ASN A 166 -3.72 5.05 -0.45
C ASN A 166 -3.30 4.73 0.98
N VAL A 167 -3.64 3.53 1.46
CA VAL A 167 -3.30 3.07 2.81
C VAL A 167 -2.61 1.70 2.73
N PRO A 168 -1.36 1.64 2.25
CA PRO A 168 -0.62 0.40 2.19
C PRO A 168 -0.19 -0.04 3.59
N THR A 169 0.18 -1.31 3.72
CA THR A 169 0.88 -1.82 4.90
C THR A 169 2.38 -1.93 4.61
N MET A 170 3.21 -1.61 5.60
CA MET A 170 4.65 -1.81 5.55
C MET A 170 4.95 -3.32 5.65
N LYS A 171 5.24 -3.97 4.52
CA LYS A 171 5.51 -5.41 4.50
C LYS A 171 6.43 -5.88 3.38
N ASP A 172 7.25 -6.86 3.71
CA ASP A 172 7.95 -7.73 2.75
C ASP A 172 6.94 -8.31 1.75
N HIS A 173 7.47 -8.64 0.57
CA HIS A 173 6.74 -9.43 -0.40
C HIS A 173 7.71 -10.38 -1.11
N SER A 174 7.42 -11.69 -1.02
CA SER A 174 8.26 -12.75 -1.61
C SER A 174 8.67 -12.51 -3.07
N ALA A 175 7.80 -11.94 -3.90
CA ALA A 175 8.10 -11.57 -5.29
C ALA A 175 8.62 -10.14 -5.54
N SER A 176 7.95 -9.08 -5.08
CA SER A 176 8.34 -7.69 -5.39
C SER A 176 9.39 -7.11 -4.44
N GLY A 177 9.83 -7.86 -3.43
CA GLY A 177 10.70 -7.36 -2.36
C GLY A 177 9.88 -6.75 -1.23
N VAL A 178 9.09 -5.73 -1.55
CA VAL A 178 8.14 -5.08 -0.62
C VAL A 178 6.76 -4.96 -1.26
N THR A 179 5.75 -4.69 -0.43
CA THR A 179 4.40 -4.39 -0.90
C THR A 179 4.25 -2.90 -1.17
N GLY A 180 4.36 -2.04 -0.16
CA GLY A 180 4.35 -0.61 -0.39
C GLY A 180 3.10 0.00 -1.02
N CYS A 181 3.19 1.30 -1.24
CA CYS A 181 2.24 2.14 -1.94
C CYS A 181 2.01 1.67 -3.37
N LEU A 182 3.09 1.47 -4.13
CA LEU A 182 3.05 1.21 -5.56
C LEU A 182 2.35 -0.11 -5.86
N LYS A 183 2.71 -1.20 -5.17
CA LYS A 183 2.03 -2.48 -5.38
C LYS A 183 0.59 -2.43 -4.88
N ASN A 184 0.31 -1.76 -3.76
CA ASN A 184 -1.05 -1.64 -3.24
C ASN A 184 -1.99 -0.96 -4.24
N LEU A 185 -1.50 0.09 -4.92
CA LEU A 185 -2.23 0.76 -6.00
C LEU A 185 -2.32 -0.12 -7.24
N ALA A 186 -1.19 -0.63 -7.74
CA ALA A 186 -1.17 -1.42 -8.97
C ALA A 186 -2.00 -2.71 -8.84
N TYR A 187 -1.63 -3.62 -7.95
CA TYR A 187 -2.21 -4.96 -7.92
C TYR A 187 -3.58 -5.00 -7.25
N GLY A 188 -3.89 -3.96 -6.46
CA GLY A 188 -5.22 -3.73 -5.92
C GLY A 188 -6.19 -3.07 -6.91
N THR A 189 -5.69 -2.41 -7.97
CA THR A 189 -6.54 -1.73 -8.97
C THR A 189 -6.70 -2.54 -10.25
N PHE A 190 -5.72 -3.36 -10.62
CA PHE A 190 -5.71 -4.10 -11.87
C PHE A 190 -6.02 -5.59 -11.69
N ASN A 191 -6.74 -6.19 -12.63
CA ASN A 191 -6.88 -7.66 -12.71
C ASN A 191 -5.71 -8.32 -13.46
N ASN A 192 -5.77 -9.64 -13.61
CA ASN A 192 -4.82 -10.46 -14.37
C ASN A 192 -3.34 -10.36 -13.91
N VAL A 193 -3.05 -9.73 -12.77
CA VAL A 193 -1.66 -9.53 -12.29
C VAL A 193 -0.96 -10.82 -11.84
N ALA A 194 -1.71 -11.90 -11.59
CA ALA A 194 -1.15 -13.19 -11.19
C ALA A 194 -0.13 -13.74 -12.20
N ARG A 195 -0.29 -13.41 -13.48
CA ARG A 195 0.64 -13.82 -14.56
C ARG A 195 2.07 -13.32 -14.35
N SER A 196 2.28 -12.26 -13.56
CA SER A 196 3.62 -11.75 -13.24
C SER A 196 4.39 -12.62 -12.24
N HIS A 197 3.78 -13.66 -11.68
CA HIS A 197 4.36 -14.52 -10.65
C HIS A 197 4.52 -15.95 -11.17
N ARG A 198 5.71 -16.29 -11.68
CA ARG A 198 6.04 -17.65 -12.14
C ARG A 198 7.30 -18.15 -11.43
N ALA A 199 7.10 -18.76 -10.27
CA ALA A 199 8.20 -19.19 -9.40
C ALA A 199 9.24 -20.02 -10.19
N PRO A 200 10.55 -19.76 -10.01
CA PRO A 200 11.12 -18.83 -9.03
C PRO A 200 11.23 -17.38 -9.53
N TYR A 201 10.79 -17.07 -10.76
CA TYR A 201 10.89 -15.73 -11.33
C TYR A 201 9.63 -14.89 -11.08
N SER A 202 9.82 -13.59 -10.98
CA SER A 202 8.70 -12.65 -11.03
C SER A 202 9.02 -11.50 -11.98
N PHE A 203 7.96 -10.97 -12.57
CA PHE A 203 7.97 -9.88 -13.54
C PHE A 203 7.26 -8.66 -12.97
N THR A 204 7.33 -8.50 -11.65
CA THR A 204 6.75 -7.37 -10.91
C THR A 204 7.50 -6.06 -11.18
N ASP A 205 8.77 -6.16 -11.58
CA ASP A 205 9.62 -5.08 -12.06
C ASP A 205 9.83 -5.22 -13.59
N PRO A 206 9.47 -4.21 -14.41
CA PRO A 206 8.90 -2.91 -14.03
C PRO A 206 7.36 -2.88 -13.97
N LEU A 207 6.66 -4.02 -14.09
CA LEU A 207 5.21 -4.04 -14.29
C LEU A 207 4.40 -3.20 -13.28
N ILE A 208 4.74 -3.26 -11.98
CA ILE A 208 4.08 -2.47 -10.94
C ILE A 208 4.17 -0.98 -11.28
N SER A 209 5.35 -0.51 -11.67
CA SER A 209 5.58 0.89 -12.02
C SER A 209 4.81 1.30 -13.27
N VAL A 210 4.73 0.42 -14.28
CA VAL A 210 3.97 0.69 -15.52
C VAL A 210 2.48 0.76 -15.21
N MET A 211 1.94 -0.10 -14.34
CA MET A 211 0.53 -0.03 -13.92
C MET A 211 0.21 1.27 -13.20
N CYS A 212 1.09 1.74 -12.32
CA CYS A 212 0.91 3.01 -11.60
C CYS A 212 0.96 4.24 -12.52
N SER A 213 1.54 4.15 -13.72
CA SER A 213 1.59 5.27 -14.67
C SER A 213 0.34 5.39 -15.56
N VAL A 214 -0.54 4.39 -15.56
CA VAL A 214 -1.78 4.38 -16.36
C VAL A 214 -2.81 5.36 -15.78
N GLU A 215 -3.42 6.17 -16.63
CA GLU A 215 -4.52 7.07 -16.24
C GLU A 215 -5.87 6.34 -16.25
N PRO A 216 -6.82 6.71 -15.36
CA PRO A 216 -6.74 7.83 -14.41
C PRO A 216 -6.10 7.49 -13.04
N LEU A 217 -5.50 6.31 -12.84
CA LEU A 217 -4.93 5.93 -11.52
C LEU A 217 -3.84 6.92 -11.08
N ARG A 218 -2.93 7.28 -11.98
CA ARG A 218 -1.82 8.20 -11.68
C ARG A 218 -2.31 9.56 -11.19
N SER A 219 -3.27 10.17 -11.88
CA SER A 219 -3.80 11.49 -11.56
C SER A 219 -4.73 11.49 -10.33
N LYS A 220 -5.46 10.40 -10.08
CA LYS A 220 -6.38 10.30 -8.94
C LYS A 220 -5.68 10.03 -7.60
N ALA A 221 -4.51 9.40 -7.57
CA ALA A 221 -3.77 9.15 -6.34
C ALA A 221 -3.08 10.42 -5.81
N VAL A 222 -3.62 10.96 -4.70
CA VAL A 222 -3.24 12.30 -4.17
C VAL A 222 -2.53 12.27 -2.83
N LEU A 223 -2.75 11.25 -2.00
CA LEU A 223 -2.14 11.11 -0.67
C LEU A 223 -1.89 9.64 -0.37
N HIS A 224 -0.80 9.35 0.34
CA HIS A 224 -0.41 8.03 0.78
C HIS A 224 -0.10 8.08 2.28
N ILE A 225 -0.73 7.18 3.03
CA ILE A 225 -0.50 7.02 4.47
C ILE A 225 -0.17 5.54 4.71
N MET A 226 1.12 5.21 4.79
CA MET A 226 1.55 3.84 5.01
C MET A 226 1.38 3.46 6.48
N ASP A 227 0.66 2.36 6.70
CA ASP A 227 0.51 1.72 7.99
C ASP A 227 1.75 0.87 8.31
N GLY A 228 2.61 1.41 9.17
CA GLY A 228 3.74 0.73 9.78
C GLY A 228 3.48 0.33 11.23
N MET A 229 2.23 0.17 11.66
CA MET A 229 1.93 -0.35 13.01
C MET A 229 2.52 -1.74 13.17
N ARG A 230 2.21 -2.63 12.22
CA ARG A 230 2.71 -4.01 12.19
C ARG A 230 3.56 -4.20 10.94
N GLN A 231 4.86 -3.96 11.09
CA GLN A 231 5.84 -4.18 10.02
C GLN A 231 6.08 -5.68 9.83
N VAL A 232 5.73 -6.20 8.66
CA VAL A 232 6.06 -7.60 8.31
C VAL A 232 7.40 -7.62 7.60
N TRP A 233 8.42 -8.19 8.23
CA TRP A 233 9.78 -8.18 7.67
C TRP A 233 10.13 -9.46 6.89
N HIS A 234 9.29 -10.50 6.99
CA HIS A 234 9.36 -11.73 6.21
C HIS A 234 8.01 -12.46 6.13
N GLY A 235 7.85 -13.35 5.15
CA GLY A 235 6.65 -14.18 4.99
C GLY A 235 5.52 -13.48 4.23
N GLY A 236 5.75 -12.30 3.68
CA GLY A 236 4.73 -11.55 2.97
C GLY A 236 4.38 -12.15 1.58
N PRO A 237 3.17 -11.89 1.07
CA PRO A 237 2.20 -10.91 1.57
C PRO A 237 1.23 -11.42 2.64
N LEU A 238 1.24 -12.73 2.94
CA LEU A 238 0.27 -13.43 3.80
C LEU A 238 0.98 -14.15 4.95
N THR A 239 1.85 -13.44 5.69
CA THR A 239 2.62 -14.09 6.76
C THR A 239 1.70 -14.78 7.76
N GLN A 240 2.06 -16.01 8.13
CA GLN A 240 1.30 -16.84 9.07
C GLN A 240 1.96 -16.91 10.46
N VAL A 241 3.11 -16.25 10.62
CA VAL A 241 3.99 -16.39 11.79
C VAL A 241 4.19 -15.04 12.45
N GLN A 242 3.86 -14.97 13.74
CA GLN A 242 3.94 -13.74 14.54
C GLN A 242 5.37 -13.23 14.72
N ASP A 243 6.36 -14.13 14.75
CA ASP A 243 7.77 -13.76 14.91
C ASP A 243 8.28 -12.85 13.77
N PHE A 244 7.61 -12.88 12.61
CA PHE A 244 7.91 -12.04 11.46
C PHE A 244 7.12 -10.73 11.40
N ILE A 245 6.38 -10.41 12.47
CA ILE A 245 5.60 -9.19 12.63
C ILE A 245 6.22 -8.35 13.74
N TYR A 246 6.80 -7.22 13.37
CA TYR A 246 7.40 -6.27 14.30
C TYR A 246 6.42 -5.12 14.60
N PRO A 247 6.06 -4.87 15.87
CA PRO A 247 5.19 -3.76 16.25
C PRO A 247 5.94 -2.43 16.19
N ALA A 248 6.15 -1.90 14.99
CA ALA A 248 6.95 -0.69 14.77
C ALA A 248 6.23 0.60 15.22
N GLY A 249 4.91 0.65 15.19
CA GLY A 249 4.14 1.80 15.69
C GLY A 249 4.39 3.10 14.90
N THR A 250 4.53 2.98 13.58
CA THR A 250 4.89 4.10 12.69
C THR A 250 3.82 4.37 11.62
N LEU A 251 3.69 5.64 11.23
CA LEU A 251 2.92 6.07 10.07
C LEU A 251 3.80 6.91 9.14
N TYR A 252 3.71 6.68 7.84
CA TYR A 252 4.42 7.49 6.85
C TYR A 252 3.42 8.25 6.00
N PHE A 253 3.54 9.57 5.96
CA PHE A 253 2.67 10.47 5.21
C PHE A 253 3.44 11.08 4.04
N GLY A 254 2.83 11.09 2.86
CA GLY A 254 3.39 11.77 1.70
C GLY A 254 2.48 11.68 0.47
N THR A 255 2.79 12.49 -0.54
CA THR A 255 2.09 12.42 -1.84
C THR A 255 2.87 11.64 -2.89
N ASP A 256 4.13 11.33 -2.58
CA ASP A 256 5.08 10.59 -3.40
C ASP A 256 5.14 9.12 -2.95
N PRO A 257 4.51 8.18 -3.68
CA PRO A 257 4.52 6.77 -3.31
C PRO A 257 5.88 6.12 -3.52
N VAL A 258 6.71 6.66 -4.42
CA VAL A 258 8.04 6.11 -4.71
C VAL A 258 8.98 6.42 -3.55
N ALA A 259 8.91 7.64 -3.01
CA ALA A 259 9.71 8.04 -1.86
C ALA A 259 9.33 7.23 -0.61
N ILE A 260 8.03 7.02 -0.37
CA ILE A 260 7.55 6.19 0.75
C ILE A 260 8.02 4.74 0.59
N ASP A 261 7.89 4.13 -0.59
CA ASP A 261 8.30 2.74 -0.80
C ASP A 261 9.83 2.58 -0.72
N THR A 262 10.59 3.61 -1.09
CA THR A 262 12.05 3.64 -0.88
C THR A 262 12.37 3.58 0.61
N LEU A 263 11.66 4.32 1.46
CA LEU A 263 11.83 4.27 2.91
C LEU A 263 11.33 2.95 3.53
N GLU A 264 10.22 2.40 3.03
CA GLU A 264 9.73 1.06 3.41
C GLU A 264 10.79 -0.02 3.17
N LEU A 265 11.43 0.03 2.00
CA LEU A 265 12.49 -0.89 1.62
C LEU A 265 13.67 -0.81 2.59
N GLU A 266 14.12 0.39 2.95
CA GLU A 266 15.20 0.59 3.93
C GLU A 266 14.80 0.10 5.33
N ALA A 267 13.56 0.34 5.76
CA ALA A 267 13.06 -0.13 7.04
C ALA A 267 13.01 -1.67 7.12
N ILE A 268 12.59 -2.33 6.04
CA ILE A 268 12.57 -3.80 5.97
C ILE A 268 13.99 -4.37 5.88
N GLU A 269 14.88 -3.77 5.08
CA GLU A 269 16.29 -4.18 5.01
C GLU A 269 17.00 -4.06 6.35
N LEU A 270 16.75 -2.96 7.08
CA LEU A 270 17.28 -2.77 8.43
C LEU A 270 16.82 -3.88 9.37
N LYS A 271 15.50 -4.16 9.41
CA LYS A 271 14.95 -5.20 10.28
C LYS A 271 15.48 -6.58 9.91
N ARG A 272 15.51 -6.93 8.62
CA ARG A 272 16.09 -8.20 8.15
C ARG A 272 17.54 -8.35 8.57
N ARG A 273 18.35 -7.31 8.45
CA ARG A 273 19.76 -7.32 8.89
C ARG A 273 19.90 -7.53 10.40
N GLN A 274 19.07 -6.88 11.21
CA GLN A 274 19.06 -7.05 12.67
C GLN A 274 18.75 -8.50 13.08
N GLU A 275 17.88 -9.17 12.33
CA GLU A 275 17.51 -10.57 12.53
C GLU A 275 18.46 -11.57 11.85
N GLY A 276 19.56 -11.10 11.25
CA GLY A 276 20.50 -11.95 10.51
C GLY A 276 19.92 -12.58 9.24
N ALA A 277 18.79 -12.07 8.74
CA ALA A 277 18.17 -12.52 7.52
C ALA A 277 18.85 -11.92 6.28
N PRO A 278 18.86 -12.62 5.14
CA PRO A 278 19.46 -12.09 3.93
C PRO A 278 18.69 -10.90 3.37
N SER A 279 19.41 -10.04 2.65
CA SER A 279 18.85 -8.88 1.96
C SER A 279 17.72 -9.26 0.99
N VAL A 280 16.73 -8.40 0.86
CA VAL A 280 15.69 -8.49 -0.18
C VAL A 280 16.26 -8.37 -1.59
N TRP A 281 17.49 -7.87 -1.75
CA TRP A 281 18.21 -7.82 -3.01
C TRP A 281 18.98 -9.10 -3.33
N GLN A 282 19.07 -10.06 -2.40
CA GLN A 282 19.83 -11.28 -2.61
C GLN A 282 19.25 -12.08 -3.80
N HIS A 283 20.14 -12.52 -4.67
CA HIS A 283 19.84 -13.40 -5.79
C HIS A 283 20.68 -14.67 -5.68
N ASP A 284 20.30 -15.55 -4.76
CA ASP A 284 21.00 -16.81 -4.49
C ASP A 284 20.06 -18.00 -4.70
N PRO A 285 20.36 -18.94 -5.62
CA PRO A 285 19.54 -20.13 -5.82
C PRO A 285 19.30 -20.95 -4.54
N ALA A 286 20.23 -20.96 -3.58
CA ALA A 286 20.08 -21.68 -2.31
C ALA A 286 18.98 -21.09 -1.40
N SER A 287 18.63 -19.81 -1.62
CA SER A 287 17.54 -19.14 -0.91
C SER A 287 16.16 -19.48 -1.46
N ILE A 288 16.06 -20.11 -2.63
CA ILE A 288 14.76 -20.40 -3.26
C ILE A 288 14.19 -21.73 -2.75
N THR A 289 12.90 -21.73 -2.43
CA THR A 289 12.16 -22.93 -2.05
C THR A 289 10.75 -22.92 -2.66
N LEU A 290 10.22 -24.12 -2.95
CA LEU A 290 8.81 -24.32 -3.27
C LEU A 290 8.01 -24.77 -2.03
N ASN A 291 8.68 -25.01 -0.91
CA ASN A 291 8.05 -25.41 0.34
C ASN A 291 7.56 -24.16 1.09
N TYR A 292 6.25 -23.96 1.11
CA TYR A 292 5.61 -22.85 1.82
C TYR A 292 5.88 -22.87 3.32
N LEU A 293 5.93 -24.04 3.95
CA LEU A 293 6.24 -24.16 5.37
C LEU A 293 7.66 -23.66 5.65
N GLU A 294 8.62 -24.03 4.81
CA GLU A 294 9.98 -23.53 4.93
C GLU A 294 10.02 -22.01 4.74
N PHE A 295 9.34 -21.47 3.73
CA PHE A 295 9.23 -20.03 3.51
C PHE A 295 8.66 -19.29 4.72
N PHE A 296 7.56 -19.78 5.31
CA PHE A 296 6.90 -19.09 6.44
C PHE A 296 7.65 -19.19 7.77
N HIS A 297 8.65 -20.07 7.90
CA HIS A 297 9.38 -20.28 9.16
C HIS A 297 10.90 -20.04 9.06
N ASN A 298 11.43 -19.79 7.87
CA ASN A 298 12.86 -19.56 7.66
C ASN A 298 13.09 -18.28 6.83
N PRO A 299 13.63 -17.20 7.44
CA PRO A 299 13.80 -15.93 6.75
C PRO A 299 14.92 -15.94 5.69
N THR A 300 15.71 -17.02 5.63
CA THR A 300 16.71 -17.28 4.58
C THR A 300 16.10 -17.88 3.31
N LYS A 301 14.82 -18.28 3.37
CA LYS A 301 14.13 -19.00 2.29
C LYS A 301 13.04 -18.14 1.69
N ASN A 302 12.88 -18.19 0.38
CA ASN A 302 11.93 -17.38 -0.36
C ASN A 302 11.34 -18.13 -1.57
N LEU A 303 10.15 -17.72 -2.00
CA LEU A 303 9.44 -18.36 -3.12
C LEU A 303 9.90 -17.87 -4.49
N PHE A 304 10.45 -16.65 -4.56
CA PHE A 304 10.85 -16.00 -5.80
C PHE A 304 12.20 -15.30 -5.65
N TYR A 305 12.86 -15.05 -6.77
CA TYR A 305 13.84 -13.97 -6.83
C TYR A 305 13.09 -12.64 -6.71
N ARG A 306 13.33 -11.94 -5.60
CA ARG A 306 12.69 -10.66 -5.31
C ARG A 306 13.05 -9.61 -6.34
N ARG A 307 12.12 -8.69 -6.60
CA ARG A 307 12.26 -7.59 -7.57
C ARG A 307 11.96 -6.22 -6.96
N PRO A 308 12.69 -5.78 -5.91
CA PRO A 308 12.53 -4.44 -5.31
C PRO A 308 12.87 -3.30 -6.28
N GLY A 309 13.53 -3.59 -7.41
CA GLY A 309 13.85 -2.63 -8.47
C GLY A 309 12.65 -1.90 -9.09
N HIS A 310 11.41 -2.39 -8.89
CA HIS A 310 10.21 -1.71 -9.37
C HIS A 310 10.04 -0.29 -8.80
N ILE A 311 10.60 0.01 -7.62
CA ILE A 311 10.61 1.35 -7.00
C ILE A 311 11.49 2.30 -7.83
N ALA A 312 12.72 1.88 -8.15
CA ALA A 312 13.61 2.65 -9.01
C ALA A 312 13.05 2.82 -10.43
N ALA A 313 12.37 1.80 -10.97
CA ALA A 313 11.66 1.89 -12.24
C ALA A 313 10.54 2.94 -12.19
N ALA A 314 9.76 2.99 -11.09
CA ALA A 314 8.73 4.01 -10.89
C ALA A 314 9.31 5.44 -10.83
N GLY A 315 10.46 5.61 -10.18
CA GLY A 315 11.18 6.89 -10.19
C GLY A 315 11.56 7.33 -11.62
N LYS A 316 12.09 6.42 -12.44
CA LYS A 316 12.42 6.68 -13.85
C LYS A 316 11.20 7.02 -14.72
N LEU A 317 10.01 6.51 -14.36
CA LEU A 317 8.74 6.85 -15.02
C LEU A 317 8.15 8.19 -14.53
N GLY A 318 8.84 8.92 -13.65
CA GLY A 318 8.38 10.20 -13.11
C GLY A 318 7.21 10.07 -12.15
N LEU A 319 7.07 8.91 -11.47
CA LEU A 319 6.03 8.69 -10.47
C LEU A 319 6.42 9.22 -9.08
N GLY A 320 7.69 9.59 -8.90
CA GLY A 320 8.24 10.10 -7.65
C GLY A 320 9.76 9.99 -7.55
N VAL A 321 10.30 10.23 -6.35
CA VAL A 321 11.74 10.23 -6.07
C VAL A 321 12.17 8.90 -5.48
N ALA A 322 13.05 8.16 -6.18
CA ALA A 322 13.60 6.88 -5.72
C ALA A 322 15.02 6.98 -5.14
N ASP A 323 15.73 8.09 -5.39
CA ASP A 323 17.07 8.30 -4.82
C ASP A 323 16.92 8.74 -3.36
N LEU A 324 17.32 7.87 -2.44
CA LEU A 324 17.25 8.10 -0.99
C LEU A 324 17.90 9.43 -0.57
N LYS A 325 18.95 9.88 -1.28
CA LYS A 325 19.64 11.15 -0.97
C LYS A 325 18.82 12.39 -1.32
N GLN A 326 17.80 12.24 -2.17
CA GLN A 326 16.91 13.32 -2.59
C GLN A 326 15.58 13.31 -1.82
N ILE A 327 15.35 12.33 -0.95
CA ILE A 327 14.15 12.24 -0.12
C ILE A 327 14.29 13.14 1.11
N ASP A 328 13.39 14.12 1.25
CA ASP A 328 13.21 14.95 2.44
C ASP A 328 12.45 14.15 3.50
N HIS A 329 13.18 13.32 4.24
CA HIS A 329 12.62 12.46 5.28
C HIS A 329 12.57 13.16 6.64
N ARG A 330 11.37 13.53 7.08
CA ARG A 330 11.09 14.17 8.38
C ARG A 330 10.62 13.12 9.38
N ARG A 331 11.19 13.11 10.58
CA ARG A 331 10.84 12.16 11.65
C ARG A 331 10.28 12.88 12.87
N ILE A 332 9.17 12.38 13.39
CA ILE A 332 8.50 12.87 14.61
C ILE A 332 8.34 11.68 15.57
N THR A 333 8.73 11.87 16.82
CA THR A 333 8.72 10.86 17.88
C THR A 333 7.96 11.32 19.10
#